data_AF-L0JGB8-F1
#
_entry.id   AF-L0JGB8-F1
#
_cell.length_a   1.000
_cell.length_b   1.000
_cell.length_c   1.000
_cell.angle_alpha   90.00
_cell.angle_beta   90.00
_cell.angle_gamma   90.00
#
_symmetry.space_group_name_H-M   'P 1'
#
loop_
_entity.id
_entity.type
_entity.pdbx_description
1 polymer ?
#
loop_
_entity_poly.entity_id
_entity_poly.type
_entity_poly.pdbx_seq_one_letter_code
_entity_poly.pdbx_strand_id
1 'polypeptide(L)'
;MTRYLPNGRTRRRRSLLFHPLAALLLLTTLLAAGCSAPGSDVFTIRRGDTTYRGQLRHGLRDGLGVLTRGDTVVYSGSWRGGMRQGRGWTTDTSGRRIDGVWDHDTLVTGTRHDSAGVYTGEFDRRLRARGYGHYRDTLGTYYEGQWVADERTGFGFSSQHRYFRVGEWKADVYKGERLHYTADRIYGIDLSKHQHERGRRRYTIDWSRLRISHLGSLSKKKVSGTVDYRVSFIFIKSTEGTSLTNRYYAADYAAARAHGYPVGSYHFFSHRSTGAEQAAHFLRHSHFRTGDLPPVLDLEPLPSQVKKMGGPAAMWARVRSWLHIVERQTGMRPVLYVSQLFVNRYLNAAPDVKHGYPVWIARYGEYKPDVKLWIWQLAPDGRVRGIHGEVDINVFNGYSGEFRQWLAAVRKK
;
A
#
# COMPACT_ATOMS: atom_id res chain seq x y z
N MET A 1 -39.84 47.62 28.72
CA MET A 1 -40.52 46.57 29.49
C MET A 1 -39.68 45.30 29.43
N THR A 2 -38.67 45.24 30.31
CA THR A 2 -38.56 44.33 31.47
C THR A 2 -37.78 43.06 31.06
N ARG A 3 -36.45 43.13 30.86
CA ARG A 3 -35.34 42.94 31.84
C ARG A 3 -35.62 41.82 32.86
N TYR A 4 -34.79 40.77 32.87
CA TYR A 4 -34.14 40.22 34.08
C TYR A 4 -33.05 39.18 33.72
N LEU A 5 -31.79 39.60 33.83
CA LEU A 5 -30.66 38.85 34.42
C LEU A 5 -30.18 39.74 35.60
N PRO A 6 -29.33 39.31 36.55
CA PRO A 6 -28.76 37.99 36.87
C PRO A 6 -28.83 37.67 38.40
N ASN A 7 -28.36 36.50 38.85
CA ASN A 7 -27.42 36.42 39.98
C ASN A 7 -26.99 34.99 40.31
N GLY A 8 -25.69 34.83 40.51
CA GLY A 8 -25.06 33.58 40.91
C GLY A 8 -25.28 33.21 42.37
N ARG A 9 -24.95 31.95 42.68
CA ARG A 9 -24.44 31.53 44.00
C ARG A 9 -23.66 30.24 43.84
N THR A 10 -22.36 30.40 43.96
CA THR A 10 -21.38 29.41 44.38
C THR A 10 -21.87 28.64 45.60
N ARG A 11 -21.79 27.30 45.58
CA ARG A 11 -21.80 26.49 46.80
C ARG A 11 -20.72 25.42 46.74
N ARG A 12 -19.68 25.73 47.51
CA ARG A 12 -18.62 24.84 48.01
C ARG A 12 -19.24 23.61 48.72
N ARG A 13 -18.67 22.43 48.48
CA ARG A 13 -18.56 21.36 49.48
C ARG A 13 -17.09 20.92 49.49
N ARG A 14 -16.33 21.52 50.41
CA ARG A 14 -15.81 20.91 51.64
C ARG A 14 -14.72 19.87 51.35
N SER A 15 -13.52 20.43 51.29
CA SER A 15 -12.25 19.84 51.67
C SER A 15 -12.32 19.11 53.01
N LEU A 16 -11.78 17.89 53.07
CA LEU A 16 -11.14 17.37 54.26
C LEU A 16 -9.66 17.20 53.95
N LEU A 17 -8.88 18.07 54.59
CA LEU A 17 -7.44 18.01 54.74
C LEU A 17 -7.09 16.81 55.61
N PHE A 18 -6.13 15.99 55.17
CA PHE A 18 -5.14 15.39 56.06
C PHE A 18 -3.81 15.27 55.29
N HIS A 19 -2.79 15.85 55.88
CA HIS A 19 -1.35 15.75 55.62
C HIS A 19 -0.71 15.76 57.03
N PRO A 20 0.56 15.36 57.24
CA PRO A 20 1.52 14.69 56.35
C PRO A 20 2.32 13.57 57.09
N LEU A 21 3.43 13.14 56.48
CA LEU A 21 4.61 12.47 57.06
C LEU A 21 4.50 10.96 57.36
N ALA A 22 5.08 10.17 56.46
CA ALA A 22 6.20 9.28 56.81
C ALA A 22 6.89 8.80 55.52
N ALA A 23 8.11 9.27 55.30
CA ALA A 23 9.07 8.60 54.44
C ALA A 23 9.41 7.26 55.11
N LEU A 24 9.24 6.14 54.40
CA LEU A 24 9.76 4.86 54.85
C LEU A 24 10.60 4.25 53.73
N LEU A 25 11.90 4.19 53.99
CA LEU A 25 12.86 3.37 53.27
C LEU A 25 12.31 1.94 53.16
N LEU A 26 12.19 1.42 51.94
CA LEU A 26 12.02 -0.01 51.70
C LEU A 26 13.36 -0.70 51.95
N LEU A 27 13.64 -0.95 53.24
CA LEU A 27 14.69 -1.86 53.69
C LEU A 27 14.18 -3.29 53.52
N THR A 28 14.96 -4.06 52.77
CA THR A 28 14.87 -5.51 52.57
C THR A 28 14.61 -6.27 53.87
N THR A 29 13.51 -7.02 53.93
CA THR A 29 13.37 -8.17 54.84
C THR A 29 12.86 -9.37 54.03
N LEU A 30 13.80 -10.27 53.71
CA LEU A 30 13.48 -11.64 53.29
C LEU A 30 12.73 -12.31 54.46
N LEU A 31 11.46 -12.64 54.27
CA LEU A 31 10.79 -13.64 55.08
C LEU A 31 10.95 -15.00 54.38
N ALA A 32 11.77 -15.84 55.01
CA ALA A 32 11.94 -17.23 54.69
C ALA A 32 10.63 -17.99 54.92
N ALA A 33 9.93 -18.32 53.83
CA ALA A 33 9.08 -19.50 53.79
C ALA A 33 9.99 -20.67 53.37
N GLY A 34 10.28 -21.56 54.32
CA GLY A 34 11.07 -22.76 54.11
C GLY A 34 10.42 -23.67 53.07
N CYS A 35 10.91 -23.59 51.85
CA CYS A 35 10.87 -24.68 50.89
C CYS A 35 12.32 -25.17 50.80
N SER A 36 12.62 -26.29 51.45
CA SER A 36 13.92 -26.95 51.34
C SER A 36 14.08 -27.49 49.92
N ALA A 37 14.50 -26.61 49.00
CA ALA A 37 15.09 -27.01 47.75
C ALA A 37 16.48 -27.60 48.06
N PRO A 38 16.85 -28.77 47.52
CA PRO A 38 18.19 -29.30 47.68
C PRO A 38 19.17 -28.23 47.18
N GLY A 39 20.20 -27.94 47.98
CA GLY A 39 21.21 -26.95 47.68
C GLY A 39 21.74 -27.18 46.27
N SER A 40 21.33 -26.32 45.34
CA SER A 40 21.79 -26.44 43.97
C SER A 40 23.20 -25.87 43.94
N ASP A 41 24.19 -26.74 44.12
CA ASP A 41 25.59 -26.36 44.04
C ASP A 41 25.81 -25.56 42.75
N VAL A 42 26.42 -24.37 42.90
CA VAL A 42 26.78 -23.51 41.79
C VAL A 42 28.21 -23.82 41.40
N PHE A 43 28.38 -24.38 40.21
CA PHE A 43 29.69 -24.77 39.69
C PHE A 43 30.26 -23.68 38.80
N THR A 44 31.60 -23.57 38.78
CA THR A 44 32.32 -22.75 37.80
C THR A 44 33.13 -23.66 36.88
N ILE A 45 32.82 -23.65 35.59
CA ILE A 45 33.51 -24.44 34.55
C ILE A 45 34.18 -23.47 33.58
N ARG A 46 35.50 -23.58 33.43
CA ARG A 46 36.27 -22.83 32.42
C ARG A 46 36.59 -23.75 31.25
N ARG A 47 36.28 -23.32 30.02
CA ARG A 47 36.63 -24.01 28.77
C ARG A 47 37.10 -22.99 27.74
N GLY A 48 38.40 -23.01 27.44
CA GLY A 48 39.02 -22.03 26.54
C GLY A 48 38.80 -20.61 27.05
N ASP A 49 38.20 -19.77 26.21
CA ASP A 49 37.86 -18.37 26.48
C ASP A 49 36.51 -18.18 27.19
N THR A 50 35.80 -19.27 27.50
CA THR A 50 34.47 -19.21 28.12
C THR A 50 34.48 -19.67 29.58
N THR A 51 33.66 -19.01 30.40
CA THR A 51 33.39 -19.40 31.79
C THR A 51 31.90 -19.59 31.99
N TYR A 52 31.50 -20.78 32.43
CA TYR A 52 30.13 -21.06 32.88
C TYR A 52 30.08 -21.00 34.41
N ARG A 53 29.07 -20.34 34.97
CA ARG A 53 28.73 -20.34 36.39
C ARG A 53 27.25 -20.68 36.57
N GLY A 54 26.93 -21.82 37.17
CA GLY A 54 25.55 -22.25 37.34
C GLY A 54 25.36 -23.69 37.80
N GLN A 55 24.13 -24.15 37.73
CA GLN A 55 23.70 -25.47 38.20
C GLN A 55 24.06 -26.57 37.19
N LEU A 56 24.37 -27.78 37.71
CA LEU A 56 24.65 -28.96 36.90
C LEU A 56 23.73 -30.12 37.28
N ARG A 57 23.41 -30.96 36.30
CA ARG A 57 22.78 -32.28 36.51
C ARG A 57 23.50 -33.30 35.63
N HIS A 58 23.98 -34.39 36.25
CA HIS A 58 24.78 -35.43 35.57
C HIS A 58 25.98 -34.86 34.77
N GLY A 59 26.66 -33.85 35.32
CA GLY A 59 27.80 -33.20 34.67
C GLY A 59 27.46 -32.26 33.51
N LEU A 60 26.18 -32.11 33.16
CA LEU A 60 25.69 -31.20 32.13
C LEU A 60 25.10 -29.93 32.75
N ARG A 61 25.19 -28.80 32.02
CA ARG A 61 24.53 -27.54 32.41
C ARG A 61 23.02 -27.75 32.46
N ASP A 62 22.44 -27.58 33.63
CA ASP A 62 21.02 -27.86 33.86
C ASP A 62 20.50 -27.02 35.02
N GLY A 63 19.44 -26.25 34.79
CA GLY A 63 18.95 -25.23 35.72
C GLY A 63 19.47 -23.82 35.36
N LEU A 64 19.58 -22.92 36.33
CA LEU A 64 20.00 -21.54 36.06
C LEU A 64 21.52 -21.42 35.95
N GLY A 65 21.99 -20.62 34.98
CA GLY A 65 23.42 -20.36 34.84
C GLY A 65 23.77 -19.26 33.85
N VAL A 66 25.00 -18.76 33.99
CA VAL A 66 25.58 -17.70 33.18
C VAL A 66 26.80 -18.25 32.43
N LEU A 67 26.85 -18.04 31.12
CA LEU A 67 28.01 -18.28 30.28
C LEU A 67 28.59 -16.93 29.87
N THR A 68 29.87 -16.70 30.17
CA THR A 68 30.61 -15.51 29.79
C THR A 68 31.78 -15.85 28.87
N ARG A 69 32.20 -14.86 28.07
CA ARG A 69 33.45 -14.84 27.30
C ARG A 69 34.13 -13.51 27.59
N GLY A 70 35.26 -13.54 28.31
CA GLY A 70 35.81 -12.33 28.93
C GLY A 70 34.75 -11.62 29.79
N ASP A 71 34.58 -10.33 29.58
CA ASP A 71 33.59 -9.49 30.27
C ASP A 71 32.19 -9.52 29.63
N THR A 72 32.03 -10.25 28.52
CA THR A 72 30.74 -10.32 27.80
C THR A 72 29.92 -11.51 28.27
N VAL A 73 28.67 -11.26 28.65
CA VAL A 73 27.68 -12.33 28.88
C VAL A 73 27.24 -12.90 27.53
N VAL A 74 27.60 -14.17 27.28
CA VAL A 74 27.17 -14.92 26.09
C VAL A 74 25.75 -15.44 26.29
N TYR A 75 25.39 -15.84 27.51
CA TYR A 75 24.04 -16.23 27.86
C TYR A 75 23.83 -16.19 29.37
N SER A 76 22.65 -15.77 29.81
CA SER A 76 22.22 -15.89 31.21
C SER A 76 20.76 -16.32 31.22
N GLY A 77 20.48 -17.49 31.80
CA GLY A 77 19.14 -18.05 31.77
C GLY A 77 19.10 -19.52 32.16
N SER A 78 18.06 -20.20 31.67
CA SER A 78 17.81 -21.61 31.99
C SER A 78 18.55 -22.54 31.02
N TRP A 79 19.04 -23.64 31.56
CA TRP A 79 19.75 -24.69 30.85
C TRP A 79 19.01 -26.02 31.04
N ARG A 80 19.03 -26.87 30.02
CA ARG A 80 18.51 -28.24 30.10
C ARG A 80 19.40 -29.15 29.27
N GLY A 81 19.95 -30.20 29.88
CA GLY A 81 20.78 -31.18 29.18
C GLY A 81 21.98 -30.56 28.44
N GLY A 82 22.57 -29.49 28.97
CA GLY A 82 23.72 -28.80 28.36
C GLY A 82 23.38 -27.68 27.37
N MET A 83 22.12 -27.51 27.00
CA MET A 83 21.64 -26.55 25.99
C MET A 83 20.89 -25.38 26.65
N ARG A 84 20.91 -24.19 26.01
CA ARG A 84 20.10 -23.04 26.43
C ARG A 84 18.62 -23.33 26.18
N GLN A 85 17.78 -23.09 27.18
CA GLN A 85 16.36 -23.44 27.17
C GLN A 85 15.53 -22.38 27.91
N GLY A 86 14.26 -22.22 27.54
CA GLY A 86 13.33 -21.35 28.25
C GLY A 86 13.74 -19.87 28.23
N ARG A 87 13.42 -19.13 29.29
CA ARG A 87 13.75 -17.70 29.37
C ARG A 87 15.23 -17.48 29.67
N GLY A 88 15.83 -16.53 28.97
CA GLY A 88 17.18 -16.06 29.21
C GLY A 88 17.50 -14.85 28.35
N TRP A 89 18.70 -14.31 28.51
CA TRP A 89 19.18 -13.19 27.71
C TRP A 89 20.60 -13.44 27.22
N THR A 90 20.95 -12.79 26.11
CA THR A 90 22.27 -12.82 25.46
C THR A 90 22.70 -11.41 25.11
N THR A 91 23.98 -11.23 24.81
CA THR A 91 24.51 -10.00 24.20
C THR A 91 24.80 -10.27 22.72
N ASP A 92 24.46 -9.33 21.84
CA ASP A 92 24.83 -9.39 20.42
C ASP A 92 26.26 -8.91 20.15
N THR A 93 26.69 -8.92 18.89
CA THR A 93 28.05 -8.49 18.50
C THR A 93 28.34 -7.02 18.76
N SER A 94 27.32 -6.20 19.00
CA SER A 94 27.43 -4.77 19.29
C SER A 94 27.29 -4.47 20.78
N GLY A 95 27.27 -5.49 21.64
CA GLY A 95 27.13 -5.30 23.08
C GLY A 95 25.68 -5.08 23.54
N ARG A 96 24.68 -5.21 22.65
CA ARG A 96 23.27 -4.97 22.99
C ARG A 96 22.66 -6.21 23.61
N ARG A 97 21.90 -6.01 24.69
CA ARG A 97 21.15 -7.07 25.36
C ARG A 97 19.93 -7.48 24.54
N ILE A 98 19.72 -8.79 24.46
CA ILE A 98 18.53 -9.43 23.87
C ILE A 98 17.94 -10.38 24.90
N ASP A 99 16.73 -10.06 25.37
CA ASP A 99 15.94 -10.92 26.26
C ASP A 99 15.03 -11.82 25.42
N GLY A 100 14.92 -13.12 25.71
CA GLY A 100 14.12 -13.99 24.85
C GLY A 100 13.86 -15.39 25.35
N VAL A 101 13.24 -16.18 24.48
CA VAL A 101 12.88 -17.58 24.70
C VAL A 101 13.77 -18.47 23.85
N TRP A 102 14.39 -19.44 24.50
CA TRP A 102 15.35 -20.38 23.94
C TRP A 102 14.77 -21.78 23.89
N ASP A 103 15.07 -22.49 22.81
CA ASP A 103 14.74 -23.91 22.65
C ASP A 103 15.92 -24.61 21.98
N HIS A 104 16.55 -25.56 22.67
CA HIS A 104 17.70 -26.33 22.19
C HIS A 104 18.77 -25.44 21.50
N ASP A 105 19.30 -24.46 22.26
CA ASP A 105 20.29 -23.47 21.78
C ASP A 105 19.84 -22.51 20.68
N THR A 106 18.56 -22.52 20.29
CA THR A 106 17.97 -21.60 19.32
C THR A 106 17.18 -20.51 20.04
N LEU A 107 17.49 -19.24 19.76
CA LEU A 107 16.65 -18.11 20.17
C LEU A 107 15.41 -18.09 19.27
N VAL A 108 14.27 -18.52 19.81
CA VAL A 108 12.99 -18.63 19.09
C VAL A 108 12.41 -17.24 18.84
N THR A 109 12.43 -16.39 19.87
CA THR A 109 12.02 -14.99 19.80
C THR A 109 12.74 -14.21 20.89
N GLY A 110 13.00 -12.92 20.66
CA GLY A 110 13.54 -12.04 21.68
C GLY A 110 13.20 -10.57 21.46
N THR A 111 13.60 -9.76 22.42
CA THR A 111 13.46 -8.31 22.45
C THR A 111 14.84 -7.69 22.60
N ARG A 112 15.22 -6.84 21.64
CA ARG A 112 16.46 -6.06 21.66
C ARG A 112 16.11 -4.58 21.87
N HIS A 113 16.72 -3.98 22.88
CA HIS A 113 16.65 -2.55 23.14
C HIS A 113 17.91 -1.87 22.62
N ASP A 114 17.75 -0.74 21.92
CA ASP A 114 18.84 0.14 21.55
C ASP A 114 18.43 1.62 21.67
N SER A 115 19.36 2.53 21.34
CA SER A 115 19.12 3.97 21.44
C SER A 115 18.10 4.48 20.42
N ALA A 116 17.83 3.73 19.34
CA ALA A 116 16.89 4.11 18.30
C ALA A 116 15.48 3.57 18.58
N GLY A 117 15.36 2.44 19.28
CA GLY A 117 14.08 1.84 19.59
C GLY A 117 14.13 0.44 20.21
N VAL A 118 13.03 -0.28 20.06
CA VAL A 118 12.84 -1.64 20.59
C VAL A 118 12.39 -2.55 19.45
N TYR A 119 13.15 -3.59 19.17
CA TYR A 119 12.79 -4.67 18.25
C TYR A 119 12.35 -5.92 19.02
N THR A 120 11.25 -6.54 18.63
CA THR A 120 10.84 -7.86 19.13
C THR A 120 10.50 -8.77 17.95
N GLY A 121 11.10 -9.95 17.89
CA GLY A 121 10.90 -10.89 16.79
C GLY A 121 11.91 -12.02 16.74
N GLU A 122 12.12 -12.57 15.56
CA GLU A 122 13.11 -13.62 15.32
C GLU A 122 14.52 -13.06 15.07
N PHE A 123 15.54 -13.85 15.38
CA PHE A 123 16.94 -13.49 15.17
C PHE A 123 17.70 -14.53 14.35
N ASP A 124 18.68 -14.11 13.58
CA ASP A 124 19.63 -14.99 12.91
C ASP A 124 20.71 -15.51 13.87
N ARG A 125 21.57 -16.41 13.39
CA ARG A 125 22.67 -16.97 14.19
C ARG A 125 23.69 -15.92 14.63
N ARG A 126 23.66 -14.72 14.04
CA ARG A 126 24.49 -13.56 14.41
C ARG A 126 23.70 -12.57 15.27
N LEU A 127 22.51 -12.94 15.75
CA LEU A 127 21.65 -12.12 16.59
C LEU A 127 21.18 -10.81 15.92
N ARG A 128 21.05 -10.84 14.59
CA ARG A 128 20.41 -9.77 13.81
C ARG A 128 18.94 -10.11 13.58
N ALA A 129 18.07 -9.10 13.53
CA ALA A 129 16.66 -9.30 13.24
C ALA A 129 16.48 -10.05 11.92
N ARG A 130 15.63 -11.07 11.93
CA ARG A 130 15.25 -11.84 10.74
C ARG A 130 13.78 -12.24 10.82
N GLY A 131 13.24 -12.83 9.75
CA GLY A 131 11.91 -13.44 9.79
C GLY A 131 10.85 -12.42 10.16
N TYR A 132 9.87 -12.79 10.99
CA TYR A 132 8.84 -11.84 11.40
C TYR A 132 9.20 -11.12 12.70
N GLY A 133 8.87 -9.83 12.78
CA GLY A 133 9.03 -9.05 14.01
C GLY A 133 8.46 -7.65 13.90
N HIS A 134 8.42 -6.96 15.04
CA HIS A 134 7.99 -5.57 15.12
C HIS A 134 9.05 -4.70 15.77
N TYR A 135 9.06 -3.43 15.38
CA TYR A 135 9.96 -2.41 15.86
C TYR A 135 9.20 -1.13 16.19
N ARG A 136 9.56 -0.52 17.32
CA ARG A 136 9.06 0.80 17.71
C ARG A 136 10.24 1.72 17.97
N ASP A 137 10.32 2.83 17.23
CA ASP A 137 11.34 3.85 17.48
C ASP A 137 10.96 4.78 18.65
N THR A 138 11.91 5.60 19.10
CA THR A 138 11.73 6.58 20.18
C THR A 138 10.75 7.71 19.83
N LEU A 139 10.46 7.92 18.54
CA LEU A 139 9.49 8.91 18.08
C LEU A 139 8.08 8.33 17.97
N GLY A 140 7.88 7.04 18.24
CA GLY A 140 6.57 6.39 18.16
C GLY A 140 6.20 5.88 16.77
N THR A 141 7.12 5.86 15.81
CA THR A 141 6.95 5.08 14.57
C THR A 141 6.92 3.60 14.93
N TYR A 142 5.95 2.89 14.37
CA TYR A 142 5.85 1.44 14.48
C TYR A 142 6.07 0.78 13.12
N TYR A 143 6.69 -0.39 13.12
CA TYR A 143 6.74 -1.32 12.00
C TYR A 143 6.47 -2.74 12.48
N GLU A 144 5.77 -3.52 11.67
CA GLU A 144 5.58 -4.95 11.85
C GLU A 144 5.65 -5.64 10.48
N GLY A 145 6.48 -6.67 10.36
CA GLY A 145 6.69 -7.32 9.08
C GLY A 145 7.93 -8.20 9.02
N GLN A 146 8.42 -8.41 7.80
CA GLN A 146 9.57 -9.27 7.54
C GLN A 146 10.89 -8.51 7.70
N TRP A 147 11.91 -9.21 8.20
CA TRP A 147 13.24 -8.68 8.46
C TRP A 147 14.30 -9.59 7.86
N VAL A 148 15.37 -8.99 7.35
CA VAL A 148 16.60 -9.71 6.99
C VAL A 148 17.77 -8.85 7.42
N ALA A 149 18.61 -9.40 8.30
CA ALA A 149 19.85 -8.77 8.75
C ALA A 149 19.64 -7.33 9.27
N ASP A 150 18.69 -7.13 10.18
CA ASP A 150 18.32 -5.83 10.77
C ASP A 150 17.60 -4.84 9.85
N GLU A 151 17.32 -5.20 8.60
CA GLU A 151 16.59 -4.34 7.65
C GLU A 151 15.15 -4.83 7.43
N ARG A 152 14.20 -3.89 7.32
CA ARG A 152 12.82 -4.21 6.92
C ARG A 152 12.78 -4.67 5.47
N THR A 153 12.09 -5.78 5.22
CA THR A 153 11.94 -6.38 3.91
C THR A 153 10.56 -7.01 3.73
N GLY A 154 10.23 -7.48 2.53
CA GLY A 154 8.98 -8.17 2.22
C GLY A 154 7.73 -7.36 2.60
N PHE A 155 6.61 -8.05 2.85
CA PHE A 155 5.37 -7.39 3.25
C PHE A 155 5.41 -6.95 4.72
N GLY A 156 5.00 -5.71 5.00
CA GLY A 156 4.90 -5.17 6.34
C GLY A 156 4.01 -3.94 6.46
N PHE A 157 3.59 -3.67 7.69
CA PHE A 157 2.83 -2.52 8.14
C PHE A 157 3.75 -1.52 8.83
N SER A 158 3.55 -0.22 8.60
CA SER A 158 4.18 0.84 9.39
C SER A 158 3.22 1.99 9.65
N SER A 159 3.22 2.50 10.88
CA SER A 159 2.51 3.73 11.25
C SER A 159 3.52 4.85 11.51
N GLN A 160 3.62 5.80 10.58
CA GLN A 160 4.42 7.00 10.74
C GLN A 160 3.50 8.18 11.03
N HIS A 161 3.26 8.51 12.31
CA HIS A 161 2.54 9.66 12.89
C HIS A 161 1.17 10.08 12.28
N ARG A 162 1.06 10.23 10.95
CA ARG A 162 -0.15 10.56 10.17
C ARG A 162 -0.42 9.65 8.96
N TYR A 163 0.50 8.75 8.61
CA TYR A 163 0.37 7.88 7.44
C TYR A 163 0.60 6.42 7.81
N PHE A 164 -0.28 5.56 7.31
CA PHE A 164 -0.07 4.12 7.32
C PHE A 164 0.57 3.69 5.99
N ARG A 165 1.58 2.82 6.09
CA ARG A 165 2.21 2.15 4.95
C ARG A 165 1.95 0.67 5.12
N VAL A 166 1.28 0.07 4.16
CA VAL A 166 1.03 -1.37 4.13
C VAL A 166 1.53 -1.85 2.79
N GLY A 167 2.47 -2.78 2.75
CA GLY A 167 3.02 -3.23 1.48
C GLY A 167 4.44 -3.75 1.57
N GLU A 168 5.11 -3.80 0.43
CA GLU A 168 6.45 -4.33 0.29
C GLU A 168 7.51 -3.33 0.79
N TRP A 169 8.55 -3.86 1.41
CA TRP A 169 9.75 -3.19 1.88
C TRP A 169 10.96 -3.88 1.26
N LYS A 170 12.03 -3.13 1.00
CA LYS A 170 13.31 -3.69 0.58
C LYS A 170 14.43 -2.82 1.10
N ALA A 171 15.26 -3.38 1.99
CA ALA A 171 16.37 -2.69 2.64
C ALA A 171 15.90 -1.37 3.27
N ASP A 172 14.91 -1.44 4.17
CA ASP A 172 14.28 -0.30 4.86
C ASP A 172 13.52 0.72 4.01
N VAL A 173 13.54 0.58 2.69
CA VAL A 173 12.78 1.44 1.79
C VAL A 173 11.40 0.85 1.55
N TYR A 174 10.36 1.56 2.00
CA TYR A 174 8.98 1.25 1.62
C TYR A 174 8.83 1.35 0.10
N LYS A 175 8.39 0.25 -0.49
CA LYS A 175 8.19 0.13 -1.93
C LYS A 175 6.72 0.36 -2.29
N GLY A 176 5.78 0.01 -1.43
CA GLY A 176 4.35 0.16 -1.72
C GLY A 176 3.64 -1.18 -1.79
N GLU A 177 2.33 -1.13 -1.97
CA GLU A 177 1.51 -2.33 -2.13
C GLU A 177 1.84 -3.08 -3.42
N ARG A 178 2.04 -4.40 -3.32
CA ARG A 178 2.06 -5.28 -4.50
C ARG A 178 0.75 -6.03 -4.57
N LEU A 179 -0.07 -5.65 -5.53
CA LEU A 179 -1.42 -6.21 -5.68
C LEU A 179 -1.33 -7.69 -6.09
N HIS A 180 -1.98 -8.55 -5.30
CA HIS A 180 -2.39 -9.89 -5.77
C HIS A 180 -3.61 -9.74 -6.67
N TYR A 181 -3.55 -10.35 -7.83
CA TYR A 181 -4.63 -10.34 -8.81
C TYR A 181 -5.48 -11.60 -8.64
N THR A 182 -6.73 -11.39 -8.23
CA THR A 182 -7.74 -12.42 -7.99
C THR A 182 -9.01 -12.08 -8.77
N ALA A 183 -9.90 -13.05 -8.94
CA ALA A 183 -11.17 -12.84 -9.66
C ALA A 183 -12.11 -11.84 -8.97
N ASP A 184 -11.92 -11.54 -7.67
CA ASP A 184 -12.77 -10.63 -6.88
C ASP A 184 -12.52 -9.15 -7.19
N ARG A 185 -11.40 -8.83 -7.86
CA ARG A 185 -11.11 -7.46 -8.27
C ARG A 185 -12.04 -7.04 -9.41
N ILE A 186 -12.26 -5.74 -9.48
CA ILE A 186 -13.08 -5.14 -10.54
C ILE A 186 -12.18 -4.79 -11.72
N TYR A 187 -12.16 -5.68 -12.71
CA TYR A 187 -11.41 -5.47 -13.95
C TYR A 187 -12.24 -4.76 -15.02
N GLY A 188 -11.57 -3.97 -15.83
CA GLY A 188 -12.14 -3.42 -17.05
C GLY A 188 -11.14 -3.48 -18.20
N ILE A 189 -11.58 -3.02 -19.36
CA ILE A 189 -10.75 -2.93 -20.56
C ILE A 189 -10.97 -1.58 -21.21
N ASP A 190 -10.04 -1.18 -22.07
CA ASP A 190 -10.27 -0.06 -22.97
C ASP A 190 -10.02 -0.44 -24.43
N LEU A 191 -10.81 0.18 -25.31
CA LEU A 191 -10.96 -0.21 -26.71
C LEU A 191 -10.74 0.98 -27.63
N SER A 192 -10.21 0.69 -28.80
CA SER A 192 -10.10 1.63 -29.91
C SER A 192 -10.13 0.86 -31.24
N LYS A 193 -9.84 1.56 -32.35
CA LYS A 193 -9.63 0.92 -33.65
C LYS A 193 -8.59 -0.20 -33.63
N HIS A 194 -7.65 -0.20 -32.68
CA HIS A 194 -6.58 -1.19 -32.60
C HIS A 194 -7.08 -2.61 -32.30
N GLN A 195 -8.23 -2.76 -31.64
CA GLN A 195 -8.86 -4.06 -31.41
C GLN A 195 -9.61 -4.60 -32.65
N HIS A 196 -9.78 -3.77 -33.68
CA HIS A 196 -10.41 -4.16 -34.94
C HIS A 196 -9.42 -4.27 -36.08
N GLU A 197 -8.37 -3.46 -36.12
CA GLU A 197 -7.48 -3.32 -37.27
C GLU A 197 -6.11 -3.96 -37.01
N ARG A 198 -5.77 -5.01 -37.78
CA ARG A 198 -4.40 -5.56 -37.81
C ARG A 198 -3.92 -5.63 -39.25
N GLY A 199 -3.06 -4.68 -39.62
CA GLY A 199 -2.65 -4.48 -40.99
C GLY A 199 -3.87 -4.20 -41.87
N ARG A 200 -4.10 -5.04 -42.89
CA ARG A 200 -5.27 -4.92 -43.78
C ARG A 200 -6.51 -5.68 -43.30
N ARG A 201 -6.39 -6.49 -42.24
CA ARG A 201 -7.50 -7.31 -41.72
C ARG A 201 -8.33 -6.53 -40.71
N ARG A 202 -9.64 -6.78 -40.73
CA ARG A 202 -10.61 -6.25 -39.77
C ARG A 202 -11.22 -7.39 -38.96
N TYR A 203 -11.35 -7.19 -37.66
CA TYR A 203 -11.94 -8.16 -36.71
C TYR A 203 -13.14 -7.53 -36.02
N THR A 204 -14.13 -8.36 -35.72
CA THR A 204 -15.26 -8.02 -34.87
C THR A 204 -14.97 -8.42 -33.43
N ILE A 205 -15.68 -7.80 -32.49
CA ILE A 205 -15.67 -8.20 -31.08
C ILE A 205 -16.85 -9.14 -30.84
N ASP A 206 -16.58 -10.31 -30.26
CA ASP A 206 -17.60 -11.21 -29.74
C ASP A 206 -17.92 -10.84 -28.29
N TRP A 207 -18.91 -9.95 -28.15
CA TRP A 207 -19.35 -9.40 -26.88
C TRP A 207 -19.89 -10.43 -25.90
N SER A 208 -20.39 -11.57 -26.40
CA SER A 208 -20.95 -12.65 -25.56
C SER A 208 -19.89 -13.44 -24.80
N ARG A 209 -18.62 -13.34 -25.22
CA ARG A 209 -17.51 -14.17 -24.71
C ARG A 209 -16.48 -13.39 -23.90
N LEU A 210 -16.72 -12.10 -23.63
CA LEU A 210 -15.73 -11.21 -23.01
C LEU A 210 -15.33 -11.67 -21.60
N ARG A 211 -14.14 -12.27 -21.52
CA ARG A 211 -13.47 -12.61 -20.27
C ARG A 211 -11.97 -12.43 -20.43
N ILE A 212 -11.34 -11.81 -19.44
CA ILE A 212 -9.90 -11.57 -19.40
C ILE A 212 -9.23 -12.92 -19.13
N SER A 213 -8.36 -13.33 -20.05
CA SER A 213 -7.68 -14.63 -20.05
C SER A 213 -6.18 -14.52 -19.81
N HIS A 214 -5.62 -13.32 -19.94
CA HIS A 214 -4.21 -13.04 -19.64
C HIS A 214 -4.05 -11.58 -19.21
N LEU A 215 -3.30 -11.34 -18.14
CA LEU A 215 -3.04 -9.99 -17.59
C LEU A 215 -1.80 -9.32 -18.19
N GLY A 216 -1.32 -9.79 -19.33
CA GLY A 216 -0.12 -9.26 -19.98
C GLY A 216 1.19 -9.68 -19.33
N SER A 217 2.26 -9.55 -20.10
CA SER A 217 3.60 -10.09 -19.85
C SER A 217 4.66 -9.03 -19.52
N LEU A 218 4.38 -7.75 -19.81
CA LEU A 218 5.32 -6.64 -19.57
C LEU A 218 5.79 -6.47 -18.12
N SER A 219 5.02 -6.97 -17.15
CA SER A 219 5.40 -6.92 -15.74
C SER A 219 4.97 -8.20 -15.01
N LYS A 220 5.79 -8.65 -14.05
CA LYS A 220 5.49 -9.82 -13.22
C LYS A 220 4.30 -9.53 -12.31
N LYS A 221 3.26 -10.35 -12.46
CA LYS A 221 2.01 -10.24 -11.71
C LYS A 221 1.86 -11.46 -10.79
N LYS A 222 1.48 -11.23 -9.53
CA LYS A 222 1.17 -12.31 -8.59
C LYS A 222 -0.30 -12.66 -8.74
N VAL A 223 -0.59 -13.73 -9.46
CA VAL A 223 -1.93 -14.22 -9.76
C VAL A 223 -2.24 -15.40 -8.85
N SER A 224 -3.45 -15.44 -8.29
CA SER A 224 -3.95 -16.63 -7.58
C SER A 224 -4.91 -17.39 -8.49
N GLY A 225 -4.60 -18.65 -8.79
CA GLY A 225 -5.40 -19.48 -9.69
C GLY A 225 -5.27 -19.14 -11.17
N THR A 226 -6.24 -19.59 -11.97
CA THR A 226 -6.29 -19.35 -13.42
C THR A 226 -6.89 -17.97 -13.72
N VAL A 227 -6.29 -17.24 -14.65
CA VAL A 227 -6.86 -15.97 -15.14
C VAL A 227 -8.08 -16.28 -16.00
N ASP A 228 -9.26 -16.12 -15.42
CA ASP A 228 -10.52 -16.09 -16.13
C ASP A 228 -11.46 -15.07 -15.51
N TYR A 229 -11.19 -13.78 -15.75
CA TYR A 229 -11.80 -12.68 -15.01
C TYR A 229 -12.90 -11.99 -15.81
N ARG A 230 -13.95 -11.55 -15.10
CA ARG A 230 -15.07 -10.80 -15.68
C ARG A 230 -14.61 -9.41 -16.11
N VAL A 231 -14.96 -9.00 -17.33
CA VAL A 231 -14.94 -7.59 -17.72
C VAL A 231 -16.11 -6.87 -17.04
N SER A 232 -15.81 -5.91 -16.18
CA SER A 232 -16.81 -5.22 -15.34
C SER A 232 -17.12 -3.80 -15.82
N PHE A 233 -16.25 -3.20 -16.62
CA PHE A 233 -16.42 -1.88 -17.24
C PHE A 233 -15.57 -1.76 -18.51
N ILE A 234 -15.99 -0.87 -19.43
CA ILE A 234 -15.33 -0.67 -20.73
C ILE A 234 -15.17 0.82 -21.01
N PHE A 235 -13.97 1.27 -21.36
CA PHE A 235 -13.75 2.59 -21.97
C PHE A 235 -13.52 2.44 -23.47
N ILE A 236 -14.04 3.37 -24.28
CA ILE A 236 -13.93 3.30 -25.74
C ILE A 236 -13.45 4.64 -26.27
N LYS A 237 -12.42 4.63 -27.12
CA LYS A 237 -11.93 5.83 -27.80
C LYS A 237 -13.06 6.38 -28.64
N SER A 238 -13.41 7.64 -28.45
CA SER A 238 -14.35 8.33 -29.33
C SER A 238 -13.62 9.24 -30.31
N THR A 239 -12.78 10.14 -29.80
CA THR A 239 -12.16 11.18 -30.62
C THR A 239 -10.72 11.48 -30.25
N GLU A 240 -10.03 12.17 -31.15
CA GLU A 240 -8.68 12.70 -30.95
C GLU A 240 -8.55 14.10 -31.56
N GLY A 241 -8.04 15.06 -30.78
CA GLY A 241 -7.93 16.46 -31.21
C GLY A 241 -9.28 17.03 -31.68
N THR A 242 -9.30 17.67 -32.85
CA THR A 242 -10.49 18.38 -33.35
C THR A 242 -11.10 17.76 -34.60
N SER A 243 -10.55 16.64 -35.10
CA SER A 243 -10.92 16.08 -36.40
C SER A 243 -11.01 14.57 -36.47
N LEU A 244 -10.28 13.83 -35.62
CA LEU A 244 -10.24 12.37 -35.71
C LEU A 244 -11.35 11.76 -34.87
N THR A 245 -12.16 10.91 -35.49
CA THR A 245 -13.16 10.07 -34.84
C THR A 245 -12.78 8.60 -34.95
N ASN A 246 -13.05 7.81 -33.91
CA ASN A 246 -12.91 6.36 -33.98
C ASN A 246 -14.12 5.77 -34.71
N ARG A 247 -13.89 5.21 -35.90
CA ARG A 247 -14.95 4.64 -36.75
C ARG A 247 -15.74 3.50 -36.12
N TYR A 248 -15.20 2.83 -35.09
CA TYR A 248 -15.87 1.73 -34.40
C TYR A 248 -16.66 2.19 -33.16
N TYR A 249 -16.42 3.42 -32.68
CA TYR A 249 -16.94 3.91 -31.41
C TYR A 249 -18.45 3.71 -31.23
N ALA A 250 -19.26 4.14 -32.21
CA ALA A 250 -20.71 4.07 -32.09
C ALA A 250 -21.22 2.62 -31.99
N ALA A 251 -20.66 1.72 -32.80
CA ALA A 251 -21.03 0.31 -32.81
C ALA A 251 -20.59 -0.39 -31.53
N ASP A 252 -19.35 -0.15 -31.08
CA ASP A 252 -18.81 -0.75 -29.86
C ASP A 252 -19.55 -0.24 -28.62
N TYR A 253 -19.85 1.06 -28.56
CA TYR A 253 -20.62 1.65 -27.46
C TYR A 253 -22.02 1.03 -27.37
N ALA A 254 -22.72 0.91 -28.50
CA ALA A 254 -24.05 0.33 -28.54
C ALA A 254 -24.04 -1.14 -28.13
N ALA A 255 -23.11 -1.94 -28.65
CA ALA A 255 -22.98 -3.35 -28.33
C ALA A 255 -22.58 -3.57 -26.87
N ALA A 256 -21.58 -2.84 -26.36
CA ALA A 256 -21.18 -2.92 -24.95
C ALA A 256 -22.36 -2.63 -24.01
N ARG A 257 -23.14 -1.58 -24.29
CA ARG A 257 -24.35 -1.27 -23.50
C ARG A 257 -25.43 -2.34 -23.61
N ALA A 258 -25.67 -2.89 -24.79
CA ALA A 258 -26.66 -3.96 -24.99
C ALA A 258 -26.29 -5.23 -24.19
N HIS A 259 -25.00 -5.48 -23.99
CA HIS A 259 -24.49 -6.56 -23.14
C HIS A 259 -24.37 -6.18 -21.65
N GLY A 260 -24.89 -5.02 -21.23
CA GLY A 260 -24.99 -4.62 -19.83
C GLY A 260 -23.70 -4.08 -19.22
N TYR A 261 -22.68 -3.74 -20.03
CA TYR A 261 -21.46 -3.13 -19.52
C TYR A 261 -21.68 -1.63 -19.22
N PRO A 262 -21.17 -1.11 -18.10
CA PRO A 262 -20.93 0.32 -17.93
C PRO A 262 -19.88 0.77 -18.95
N VAL A 263 -20.21 1.79 -19.75
CA VAL A 263 -19.35 2.27 -20.84
C VAL A 263 -18.92 3.70 -20.60
N GLY A 264 -17.63 4.00 -20.77
CA GLY A 264 -17.10 5.37 -20.79
C GLY A 264 -16.51 5.73 -22.14
N SER A 265 -16.59 7.01 -22.49
CA SER A 265 -16.02 7.55 -23.72
C SER A 265 -14.73 8.30 -23.41
N TYR A 266 -13.66 8.06 -24.18
CA TYR A 266 -12.41 8.80 -24.00
C TYR A 266 -11.99 9.63 -25.21
N HIS A 267 -11.30 10.73 -24.92
CA HIS A 267 -10.75 11.68 -25.87
C HIS A 267 -9.22 11.71 -25.78
N PHE A 268 -8.52 11.45 -26.89
CA PHE A 268 -7.06 11.58 -26.95
C PHE A 268 -6.65 13.05 -27.19
N PHE A 269 -5.93 13.62 -26.23
CA PHE A 269 -5.54 15.03 -26.24
C PHE A 269 -4.49 15.33 -27.32
N SER A 270 -4.69 16.43 -28.03
CA SER A 270 -3.75 16.98 -29.01
C SER A 270 -3.20 18.33 -28.58
N HIS A 271 -1.88 18.49 -28.71
CA HIS A 271 -1.19 19.75 -28.47
C HIS A 271 -1.48 20.85 -29.52
N ARG A 272 -2.15 20.51 -30.62
CA ARG A 272 -2.33 21.39 -31.79
C ARG A 272 -3.54 22.32 -31.69
N SER A 273 -4.40 22.14 -30.69
CA SER A 273 -5.68 22.85 -30.58
C SER A 273 -5.95 23.23 -29.13
N THR A 274 -6.91 24.13 -28.92
CA THR A 274 -7.32 24.56 -27.57
C THR A 274 -8.10 23.45 -26.87
N GLY A 275 -8.21 23.54 -25.53
CA GLY A 275 -9.07 22.63 -24.77
C GLY A 275 -10.54 22.75 -25.17
N ALA A 276 -11.00 23.96 -25.48
CA ALA A 276 -12.38 24.23 -25.86
C ALA A 276 -12.78 23.59 -27.19
N GLU A 277 -11.94 23.72 -28.22
CA GLU A 277 -12.20 23.09 -29.53
C GLU A 277 -12.26 21.57 -29.43
N GLN A 278 -11.33 20.99 -28.66
CA GLN A 278 -11.27 19.54 -28.40
C GLN A 278 -12.47 19.06 -27.59
N ALA A 279 -12.88 19.80 -26.55
CA ALA A 279 -14.07 19.46 -25.77
C ALA A 279 -15.33 19.52 -26.63
N ALA A 280 -15.47 20.55 -27.47
CA ALA A 280 -16.59 20.65 -28.40
C ALA A 280 -16.61 19.49 -29.40
N HIS A 281 -15.45 19.10 -29.94
CA HIS A 281 -15.34 17.95 -30.84
C HIS A 281 -15.70 16.63 -30.15
N PHE A 282 -15.21 16.40 -28.93
CA PHE A 282 -15.52 15.21 -28.15
C PHE A 282 -16.99 15.12 -27.79
N LEU A 283 -17.60 16.21 -27.32
CA LEU A 283 -19.01 16.26 -26.94
C LEU A 283 -19.96 16.00 -28.13
N ARG A 284 -19.59 16.45 -29.34
CA ARG A 284 -20.39 16.23 -30.56
C ARG A 284 -20.41 14.77 -31.02
N HIS A 285 -19.34 14.03 -30.79
CA HIS A 285 -19.15 12.68 -31.37
C HIS A 285 -19.21 11.56 -30.33
N SER A 286 -19.56 11.88 -29.08
CA SER A 286 -19.59 10.92 -27.99
C SER A 286 -20.97 10.83 -27.34
N HIS A 287 -21.24 9.68 -26.75
CA HIS A 287 -22.44 9.39 -25.99
C HIS A 287 -22.17 9.52 -24.49
N PHE A 288 -23.17 10.09 -23.82
CA PHE A 288 -23.23 10.24 -22.36
C PHE A 288 -24.67 9.95 -21.93
N ARG A 289 -24.91 8.75 -21.42
CA ARG A 289 -26.22 8.27 -20.98
C ARG A 289 -26.16 7.90 -19.50
N THR A 290 -27.31 7.85 -18.85
CA THR A 290 -27.39 7.35 -17.47
C THR A 290 -26.84 5.93 -17.39
N GLY A 291 -26.01 5.68 -16.37
CA GLY A 291 -25.29 4.42 -16.19
C GLY A 291 -23.96 4.31 -16.96
N ASP A 292 -23.59 5.32 -17.76
CA ASP A 292 -22.24 5.40 -18.32
C ASP A 292 -21.20 5.76 -17.26
N LEU A 293 -19.95 5.41 -17.54
CA LEU A 293 -18.80 5.89 -16.79
C LEU A 293 -18.53 7.37 -17.16
N PRO A 294 -17.85 8.13 -16.30
CA PRO A 294 -17.51 9.51 -16.61
C PRO A 294 -16.62 9.62 -17.86
N PRO A 295 -16.70 10.75 -18.58
CA PRO A 295 -15.83 11.00 -19.73
C PRO A 295 -14.36 11.00 -19.34
N VAL A 296 -13.48 10.54 -20.22
CA VAL A 296 -12.04 10.48 -19.95
C VAL A 296 -11.29 11.45 -20.88
N LEU A 297 -10.38 12.24 -20.32
CA LEU A 297 -9.32 12.90 -21.07
C LEU A 297 -8.05 12.05 -21.00
N ASP A 298 -7.64 11.52 -22.14
CA ASP A 298 -6.37 10.83 -22.31
C ASP A 298 -5.28 11.87 -22.61
N LEU A 299 -4.40 12.10 -21.62
CA LEU A 299 -3.39 13.15 -21.62
C LEU A 299 -1.98 12.56 -21.63
N GLU A 300 -1.47 12.31 -22.83
CA GLU A 300 -0.13 11.73 -23.03
C GLU A 300 0.79 12.56 -23.95
N PRO A 301 0.91 13.90 -23.78
CA PRO A 301 1.78 14.69 -24.64
C PRO A 301 3.25 14.39 -24.37
N LEU A 302 4.04 14.31 -25.45
CA LEU A 302 5.50 14.26 -25.35
C LEU A 302 6.05 15.58 -24.80
N PRO A 303 7.22 15.59 -24.13
CA PRO A 303 7.83 16.84 -23.64
C PRO A 303 8.03 17.90 -24.72
N SER A 304 8.36 17.48 -25.94
CA SER A 304 8.48 18.37 -27.10
C SER A 304 7.14 19.01 -27.49
N GLN A 305 6.03 18.29 -27.33
CA GLN A 305 4.68 18.80 -27.56
C GLN A 305 4.26 19.76 -26.44
N VAL A 306 4.65 19.48 -25.19
CA VAL A 306 4.46 20.42 -24.07
C VAL A 306 5.20 21.73 -24.33
N LYS A 307 6.45 21.66 -24.81
CA LYS A 307 7.21 22.86 -25.23
C LYS A 307 6.49 23.63 -26.34
N LYS A 308 5.98 22.93 -27.37
CA LYS A 308 5.22 23.54 -28.48
C LYS A 308 3.94 24.25 -28.03
N MET A 309 3.31 23.81 -26.94
CA MET A 309 2.14 24.50 -26.39
C MET A 309 2.47 25.81 -25.66
N GLY A 310 3.75 26.10 -25.39
CA GLY A 310 4.19 27.19 -24.52
C GLY A 310 4.58 26.73 -23.11
N GLY A 311 4.84 25.44 -22.92
CA GLY A 311 5.27 24.86 -21.64
C GLY A 311 4.13 24.35 -20.75
N PRO A 312 4.45 23.85 -19.54
CA PRO A 312 3.48 23.19 -18.65
C PRO A 312 2.28 24.07 -18.28
N ALA A 313 2.49 25.36 -18.05
CA ALA A 313 1.40 26.29 -17.70
C ALA A 313 0.36 26.39 -18.83
N ALA A 314 0.80 26.52 -20.08
CA ALA A 314 -0.08 26.59 -21.23
C ALA A 314 -0.80 25.26 -21.50
N MET A 315 -0.11 24.13 -21.31
CA MET A 315 -0.76 22.81 -21.35
C MET A 315 -1.88 22.71 -20.31
N TRP A 316 -1.61 23.05 -19.04
CA TRP A 316 -2.60 22.94 -17.98
C TRP A 316 -3.78 23.91 -18.16
N ALA A 317 -3.56 25.09 -18.76
CA ALA A 317 -4.65 25.98 -19.15
C ALA A 317 -5.60 25.30 -20.17
N ARG A 318 -5.05 24.62 -21.18
CA ARG A 318 -5.83 23.85 -22.17
C ARG A 318 -6.55 22.68 -21.52
N VAL A 319 -5.88 21.92 -20.65
CA VAL A 319 -6.47 20.78 -19.93
C VAL A 319 -7.63 21.22 -19.04
N ARG A 320 -7.45 22.26 -18.22
CA ARG A 320 -8.53 22.80 -17.37
C ARG A 320 -9.71 23.28 -18.19
N SER A 321 -9.46 23.95 -19.31
CA SER A 321 -10.52 24.37 -20.25
C SER A 321 -11.35 23.17 -20.72
N TRP A 322 -10.69 22.10 -21.15
CA TRP A 322 -11.38 20.87 -21.57
C TRP A 322 -12.20 20.25 -20.43
N LEU A 323 -11.56 20.05 -19.26
CA LEU A 323 -12.19 19.40 -18.10
C LEU A 323 -13.45 20.14 -17.65
N HIS A 324 -13.37 21.48 -17.50
CA HIS A 324 -14.51 22.28 -17.08
C HIS A 324 -15.66 22.29 -18.10
N ILE A 325 -15.35 22.34 -19.40
CA ILE A 325 -16.37 22.34 -20.44
C ILE A 325 -17.10 21.00 -20.46
N VAL A 326 -16.37 19.88 -20.44
CA VAL A 326 -16.96 18.54 -20.46
C VAL A 326 -17.75 18.26 -19.19
N GLU A 327 -17.23 18.62 -18.01
CA GLU A 327 -17.96 18.46 -16.75
C GLU A 327 -19.27 19.25 -16.76
N ARG A 328 -19.22 20.51 -17.19
CA ARG A 328 -20.40 21.38 -17.25
C ARG A 328 -21.47 20.83 -18.18
N GLN A 329 -21.08 20.31 -19.34
CA GLN A 329 -21.99 19.84 -20.39
C GLN A 329 -22.56 18.45 -20.13
N THR A 330 -21.79 17.56 -19.50
CA THR A 330 -22.24 16.18 -19.21
C THR A 330 -22.85 16.04 -17.81
N GLY A 331 -22.52 16.95 -16.89
CA GLY A 331 -22.80 16.78 -15.46
C GLY A 331 -21.85 15.81 -14.75
N MET A 332 -20.98 15.13 -15.51
CA MET A 332 -20.10 14.08 -15.02
C MET A 332 -18.68 14.63 -14.88
N ARG A 333 -18.09 14.48 -13.69
CA ARG A 333 -16.69 14.85 -13.47
C ARG A 333 -15.75 13.97 -14.29
N PRO A 334 -14.98 14.52 -15.25
CA PRO A 334 -14.13 13.71 -16.10
C PRO A 334 -13.02 12.98 -15.33
N VAL A 335 -12.60 11.84 -15.86
CA VAL A 335 -11.40 11.11 -15.42
C VAL A 335 -10.21 11.58 -16.25
N LEU A 336 -9.07 11.80 -15.60
CA LEU A 336 -7.82 12.11 -16.27
C LEU A 336 -6.99 10.84 -16.42
N TYR A 337 -6.79 10.38 -17.66
CA TYR A 337 -5.86 9.31 -17.97
C TYR A 337 -4.47 9.85 -18.26
N VAL A 338 -3.45 9.32 -17.57
CA VAL A 338 -2.04 9.76 -17.64
C VAL A 338 -1.08 8.60 -17.35
N SER A 339 0.13 8.66 -17.90
CA SER A 339 1.22 7.73 -17.52
C SER A 339 1.88 8.12 -16.19
N GLN A 340 2.51 7.14 -15.52
CA GLN A 340 3.33 7.39 -14.33
C GLN A 340 4.40 8.47 -14.55
N LEU A 341 5.06 8.45 -15.70
CA LEU A 341 6.09 9.45 -16.05
C LEU A 341 5.49 10.85 -16.18
N PHE A 342 4.28 10.97 -16.74
CA PHE A 342 3.57 12.23 -16.81
C PHE A 342 3.23 12.76 -15.42
N VAL A 343 2.72 11.89 -14.53
CA VAL A 343 2.42 12.24 -13.13
C VAL A 343 3.65 12.82 -12.45
N ASN A 344 4.77 12.11 -12.51
CA ASN A 344 6.01 12.51 -11.86
C ASN A 344 6.55 13.84 -12.37
N ARG A 345 6.34 14.13 -13.67
CA ARG A 345 6.91 15.32 -14.32
C ARG A 345 6.03 16.56 -14.25
N TYR A 346 4.72 16.43 -14.40
CA TYR A 346 3.84 17.56 -14.67
C TYR A 346 2.70 17.75 -13.67
N LEU A 347 2.27 16.71 -12.96
CA LEU A 347 1.03 16.79 -12.16
C LEU A 347 1.17 17.64 -10.90
N ASN A 348 2.36 17.73 -10.30
CA ASN A 348 2.62 18.62 -9.17
C ASN A 348 2.46 20.11 -9.51
N ALA A 349 2.54 20.48 -10.79
CA ALA A 349 2.28 21.85 -11.26
C ALA A 349 0.78 22.18 -11.41
N ALA A 350 -0.11 21.21 -11.16
CA ALA A 350 -1.56 21.38 -11.20
C ALA A 350 -2.24 20.71 -9.98
N PRO A 351 -2.03 21.24 -8.76
CA PRO A 351 -2.59 20.66 -7.54
C PRO A 351 -4.12 20.60 -7.55
N ASP A 352 -4.78 21.60 -8.14
CA ASP A 352 -6.23 21.63 -8.35
C ASP A 352 -6.71 20.44 -9.19
N VAL A 353 -5.97 20.06 -10.24
CA VAL A 353 -6.30 18.89 -11.06
C VAL A 353 -5.96 17.60 -10.32
N LYS A 354 -4.77 17.53 -9.71
CA LYS A 354 -4.26 16.38 -8.93
C LYS A 354 -5.24 15.93 -7.86
N HIS A 355 -5.86 16.88 -7.16
CA HIS A 355 -6.77 16.61 -6.04
C HIS A 355 -8.24 16.67 -6.45
N GLY A 356 -8.58 17.45 -7.48
CA GLY A 356 -9.96 17.70 -7.90
C GLY A 356 -10.55 16.67 -8.86
N TYR A 357 -9.73 15.90 -9.58
CA TYR A 357 -10.20 14.96 -10.60
C TYR A 357 -9.74 13.51 -10.31
N PRO A 358 -10.58 12.52 -10.62
CA PRO A 358 -10.18 11.12 -10.54
C PRO A 358 -9.11 10.81 -11.60
N VAL A 359 -8.11 10.03 -11.20
CA VAL A 359 -6.99 9.65 -12.07
C VAL A 359 -7.10 8.19 -12.49
N TRP A 360 -6.97 7.95 -13.80
CA TRP A 360 -6.68 6.65 -14.38
C TRP A 360 -5.21 6.61 -14.79
N ILE A 361 -4.40 5.77 -14.15
CA ILE A 361 -2.96 5.75 -14.41
C ILE A 361 -2.52 4.56 -15.27
N ALA A 362 -1.70 4.81 -16.29
CA ALA A 362 -0.92 3.76 -16.95
C ALA A 362 0.39 3.51 -16.20
N ARG A 363 0.57 2.28 -15.69
CA ARG A 363 1.73 1.92 -14.85
C ARG A 363 2.05 0.42 -14.94
N TYR A 364 3.25 0.05 -15.38
CA TYR A 364 3.59 -1.35 -15.71
C TYR A 364 4.72 -1.92 -14.84
N GLY A 365 4.51 -1.97 -13.52
CA GLY A 365 5.47 -2.55 -12.57
C GLY A 365 6.16 -1.55 -11.64
N GLU A 366 5.80 -0.27 -11.74
CA GLU A 366 6.26 0.80 -10.86
C GLU A 366 5.36 0.96 -9.63
N TYR A 367 5.88 1.66 -8.62
CA TYR A 367 5.19 1.91 -7.35
C TYR A 367 4.06 2.94 -7.49
N LYS A 368 3.01 2.83 -6.67
CA LYS A 368 1.84 3.73 -6.71
C LYS A 368 2.27 5.18 -6.40
N PRO A 369 1.93 6.19 -7.24
CA PRO A 369 2.15 7.58 -6.92
C PRO A 369 1.09 8.12 -5.97
N ASP A 370 1.42 9.21 -5.30
CA ASP A 370 0.50 10.00 -4.49
C ASP A 370 -0.51 10.77 -5.37
N VAL A 371 -1.60 10.11 -5.77
CA VAL A 371 -2.73 10.69 -6.53
C VAL A 371 -4.06 10.05 -6.09
N LYS A 372 -5.19 10.72 -6.37
CA LYS A 372 -6.54 10.14 -6.21
C LYS A 372 -6.81 9.08 -7.29
N LEU A 373 -6.15 7.94 -7.13
CA LEU A 373 -6.18 6.83 -8.07
C LEU A 373 -7.54 6.13 -8.05
N TRP A 374 -8.20 6.07 -9.22
CA TRP A 374 -9.46 5.38 -9.41
C TRP A 374 -9.32 4.15 -10.29
N ILE A 375 -8.55 4.25 -11.36
CA ILE A 375 -8.32 3.14 -12.27
C ILE A 375 -6.84 3.01 -12.52
N TRP A 376 -6.37 1.78 -12.61
CA TRP A 376 -5.01 1.46 -12.99
C TRP A 376 -5.03 0.62 -14.26
N GLN A 377 -4.44 1.13 -15.35
CA GLN A 377 -4.07 0.31 -16.50
C GLN A 377 -2.87 -0.54 -16.14
N LEU A 378 -3.16 -1.81 -15.90
CA LEU A 378 -2.28 -2.84 -15.38
C LEU A 378 -1.33 -3.38 -16.46
N ALA A 379 -1.84 -3.49 -17.69
CA ALA A 379 -1.09 -4.03 -18.81
C ALA A 379 -1.72 -3.57 -20.13
N PRO A 380 -0.90 -3.20 -21.14
CA PRO A 380 -1.37 -2.94 -22.48
C PRO A 380 -1.41 -4.21 -23.35
N ASP A 381 -0.79 -5.31 -22.89
CA ASP A 381 -0.57 -6.55 -23.64
C ASP A 381 -1.42 -7.72 -23.11
N GLY A 382 -2.59 -7.42 -22.57
CA GLY A 382 -3.54 -8.43 -22.09
C GLY A 382 -4.20 -9.23 -23.22
N ARG A 383 -4.91 -10.31 -22.83
CA ARG A 383 -5.75 -11.10 -23.76
C ARG A 383 -7.16 -11.24 -23.21
N VAL A 384 -8.15 -10.99 -24.07
CA VAL A 384 -9.57 -11.07 -23.72
C VAL A 384 -10.25 -11.99 -24.73
N ARG A 385 -10.93 -13.03 -24.22
CA ARG A 385 -11.75 -13.90 -25.06
C ARG A 385 -12.80 -13.06 -25.79
N GLY A 386 -12.97 -13.29 -27.08
CA GLY A 386 -13.87 -12.52 -27.94
C GLY A 386 -13.24 -11.26 -28.57
N ILE A 387 -12.00 -10.90 -28.22
CA ILE A 387 -11.26 -9.82 -28.88
C ILE A 387 -9.98 -10.39 -29.48
N HIS A 388 -9.72 -10.06 -30.74
CA HIS A 388 -8.50 -10.47 -31.41
C HIS A 388 -7.37 -9.47 -31.11
N GLY A 389 -6.17 -9.99 -30.78
CA GLY A 389 -5.01 -9.15 -30.50
C GLY A 389 -4.84 -8.83 -29.02
N GLU A 390 -4.10 -7.76 -28.75
CA GLU A 390 -3.79 -7.30 -27.40
C GLU A 390 -4.86 -6.31 -26.93
N VAL A 391 -5.13 -6.33 -25.63
CA VAL A 391 -6.15 -5.49 -25.01
C VAL A 391 -5.59 -4.91 -23.72
N ASP A 392 -5.80 -3.62 -23.56
CA ASP A 392 -5.44 -2.89 -22.35
C ASP A 392 -6.34 -3.35 -21.19
N ILE A 393 -5.71 -3.84 -20.13
CA ILE A 393 -6.37 -4.37 -18.93
C ILE A 393 -6.30 -3.35 -17.82
N ASN A 394 -7.46 -3.04 -17.26
CA ASN A 394 -7.64 -2.04 -16.22
C ASN A 394 -8.16 -2.67 -14.94
N VAL A 395 -7.83 -2.05 -13.80
CA VAL A 395 -8.31 -2.45 -12.48
C VAL A 395 -8.85 -1.21 -11.78
N PHE A 396 -10.10 -1.26 -11.33
CA PHE A 396 -10.65 -0.22 -10.46
C PHE A 396 -10.04 -0.33 -9.06
N ASN A 397 -9.67 0.81 -8.50
CA ASN A 397 -9.03 0.92 -7.20
C ASN A 397 -10.08 0.95 -6.09
N GLY A 398 -10.71 -0.20 -5.88
CA GLY A 398 -11.71 -0.44 -4.85
C GLY A 398 -12.37 -1.80 -5.03
N TYR A 399 -13.32 -2.11 -4.15
CA TYR A 399 -14.11 -3.34 -4.14
C TYR A 399 -15.48 -3.13 -4.80
N SER A 400 -16.25 -4.21 -4.94
CA SER A 400 -17.52 -4.19 -5.67
C SER A 400 -18.54 -3.17 -5.13
N GLY A 401 -18.56 -2.94 -3.80
CA GLY A 401 -19.42 -1.95 -3.17
C GLY A 401 -19.08 -0.52 -3.59
N GLU A 402 -17.80 -0.16 -3.53
CA GLU A 402 -17.30 1.16 -3.92
C GLU A 402 -17.47 1.39 -5.43
N PHE A 403 -17.31 0.35 -6.24
CA PHE A 403 -17.56 0.42 -7.68
C PHE A 403 -19.04 0.72 -7.97
N ARG A 404 -19.99 0.03 -7.31
CA ARG A 404 -21.43 0.31 -7.45
C ARG A 404 -21.80 1.72 -6.97
N GLN A 405 -21.22 2.16 -5.85
CA GLN A 405 -21.43 3.53 -5.35
C GLN A 405 -20.90 4.56 -6.33
N TRP A 406 -19.73 4.31 -6.91
CA TRP A 406 -19.17 5.17 -7.95
C TRP A 406 -20.12 5.28 -9.15
N LEU A 407 -20.58 4.15 -9.71
CA LEU A 407 -21.54 4.14 -10.81
C LEU A 407 -22.83 4.91 -10.49
N ALA A 408 -23.37 4.74 -9.28
CA ALA A 408 -24.58 5.45 -8.83
C ALA A 408 -24.35 6.96 -8.62
N ALA A 409 -23.11 7.36 -8.31
CA ALA A 409 -22.74 8.76 -8.13
C ALA A 409 -22.47 9.48 -9.46
N VAL A 410 -22.26 8.76 -10.57
CA VAL A 410 -22.17 9.36 -11.91
C VAL A 410 -23.55 9.85 -12.33
N ARG A 411 -23.87 11.08 -11.94
CA ARG A 411 -25.12 11.75 -12.29
C ARG A 411 -24.92 12.52 -13.58
N LYS A 412 -25.58 12.06 -14.64
CA LYS A 412 -25.81 12.90 -15.82
C LYS A 412 -26.72 14.06 -15.40
N LYS A 413 -26.43 15.28 -15.88
CA LYS A 413 -27.36 16.40 -15.76
C LYS A 413 -28.61 16.20 -16.61
#